data_AF-A0A4Q1AF05-F1
#
_entry.id   AF-A0A4Q1AF05-F1
#
_cell.length_a   1.000
_cell.length_b   1.000
_cell.length_c   1.000
_cell.angle_alpha   90.00
_cell.angle_beta   90.00
_cell.angle_gamma   90.00
#
_symmetry.space_group_name_H-M   'P 1'
#
loop_
_entity.id
_entity.type
_entity.pdbx_description
1 polymer ?
#
loop_
_entity_poly.entity_id
_entity_poly.type
_entity_poly.pdbx_seq_one_letter_code
_entity_poly.pdbx_strand_id
1 'polypeptide(L)'
;MVLDVDFIIASLLVILTLIPLYIYRKEIYKKFSRSGNTETFIKDVKVYLQQNYPKIQFDFSVLNKHQNEKDVKLRELMIVEELARQFAYFEYELHTQKDTSKDMHWSGYEQNSILQKDNKLPPDWAQRKSVAWKRDNGKCNRCGTQISLPDANALFAKQMRDGGGFNLENIVILCNDCSKIIKSSNLEKTIKDLPLLDKLIKKVDNF
;
A
#
# COMPACT_ATOMS: atom_id res chain seq x y z
N MET A 1 2.06 55.06 32.66
CA MET A 1 0.59 54.99 32.70
C MET A 1 -0.05 54.89 31.31
N VAL A 2 0.36 55.65 30.28
CA VAL A 2 -0.21 55.49 28.92
C VAL A 2 0.14 54.12 28.30
N LEU A 3 1.39 53.66 28.46
CA LEU A 3 1.80 52.32 28.00
C LEU A 3 1.01 51.16 28.65
N ASP A 4 0.58 51.29 29.91
CA ASP A 4 -0.19 50.25 30.59
C ASP A 4 -1.62 50.16 30.03
N VAL A 5 -2.23 51.32 29.76
CA VAL A 5 -3.60 51.38 29.22
C VAL A 5 -3.62 50.88 27.77
N ASP A 6 -2.63 51.26 26.96
CA ASP A 6 -2.51 50.80 25.58
C ASP A 6 -2.29 49.28 25.51
N PHE A 7 -1.47 48.73 26.42
CA PHE A 7 -1.26 47.29 26.52
C PHE A 7 -2.52 46.53 26.94
N ILE A 8 -3.31 47.07 27.88
CA ILE A 8 -4.60 46.49 28.29
C ILE A 8 -5.59 46.50 27.13
N ILE A 9 -5.69 47.61 26.38
CA ILE A 9 -6.60 47.73 25.22
C ILE A 9 -6.19 46.76 24.11
N ALA A 10 -4.89 46.67 23.79
CA ALA A 10 -4.38 45.73 22.79
C ALA A 10 -4.65 44.27 23.18
N SER A 11 -4.45 43.91 24.45
CA SER A 11 -4.74 42.57 24.98
C SER A 11 -6.23 42.22 24.88
N LEU A 12 -7.11 43.18 25.18
CA LEU A 12 -8.56 43.02 25.08
C LEU A 12 -9.01 42.80 23.63
N LEU A 13 -8.43 43.53 22.67
CA LEU A 13 -8.68 43.35 21.24
C LEU A 13 -8.23 41.96 20.74
N VAL A 14 -7.09 41.47 21.22
CA VAL A 14 -6.63 40.11 20.87
C VAL A 14 -7.58 39.05 21.44
N ILE A 15 -8.04 39.19 22.69
CA ILE A 15 -9.00 38.25 23.28
C ILE A 15 -10.34 38.29 22.53
N LEU A 16 -10.83 39.49 22.18
CA LEU A 16 -12.07 39.69 21.42
C LEU A 16 -12.01 39.09 20.02
N THR A 17 -10.84 39.00 19.38
CA THR A 17 -10.67 38.35 18.07
C THR A 17 -10.52 36.84 18.17
N LEU A 18 -9.97 36.32 19.27
CA LEU A 18 -9.85 34.87 19.52
C LEU A 18 -11.20 34.20 19.84
N ILE A 19 -12.14 34.91 20.48
CA ILE A 19 -13.46 34.35 20.84
C ILE A 19 -14.29 33.94 19.60
N PRO A 20 -14.48 34.80 18.57
CA PRO A 20 -15.13 34.42 17.32
C PRO A 20 -14.42 33.28 16.61
N LEU A 21 -13.08 33.26 16.60
CA LEU A 21 -12.29 32.17 16.01
C LEU A 21 -12.53 30.83 16.73
N TYR A 22 -12.62 30.84 18.05
CA TYR A 22 -12.93 29.65 18.83
C TYR A 22 -14.35 29.14 18.55
N ILE A 23 -15.35 30.04 18.52
CA ILE A 23 -16.74 29.68 18.21
C ILE A 23 -16.85 29.17 16.78
N TYR A 24 -16.22 29.85 15.82
CA TYR A 24 -16.16 29.44 14.42
C TYR A 24 -15.55 28.06 14.29
N ARG A 25 -14.40 27.80 14.93
CA ARG A 25 -13.79 26.47 14.98
C ARG A 25 -14.78 25.45 15.53
N LYS A 26 -15.41 25.71 16.68
CA LYS A 26 -16.34 24.77 17.32
C LYS A 26 -17.56 24.43 16.45
N GLU A 27 -18.15 25.42 15.78
CA GLU A 27 -19.30 25.24 14.87
C GLU A 27 -18.91 24.54 13.56
N ILE A 28 -17.78 24.93 12.97
CA ILE A 28 -17.22 24.29 11.78
C ILE A 28 -16.93 22.80 12.06
N TYR A 29 -16.26 22.49 13.16
CA TYR A 29 -15.94 21.10 13.54
C TYR A 29 -17.20 20.26 13.76
N LYS A 30 -18.27 20.83 14.34
CA LYS A 30 -19.57 20.15 14.44
C LYS A 30 -20.24 19.91 13.08
N LYS A 31 -20.10 20.83 12.13
CA LYS A 31 -20.61 20.64 10.76
C LYS A 31 -19.81 19.60 9.97
N PHE A 32 -18.52 19.42 10.28
CA PHE A 32 -17.68 18.41 9.65
C PHE A 32 -17.77 17.02 10.30
N SER A 33 -18.24 16.90 11.55
CA SER A 33 -18.49 15.60 12.17
C SER A 33 -19.70 14.93 11.50
N ARG A 34 -19.44 14.10 10.48
CA ARG A 34 -20.44 13.21 9.88
C ARG A 34 -20.92 12.20 10.91
N SER A 35 -22.22 12.00 11.02
CA SER A 35 -22.82 10.83 11.68
C SER A 35 -22.78 9.62 10.73
N GLY A 36 -21.58 9.17 10.37
CA GLY A 36 -21.40 8.01 9.50
C GLY A 36 -21.56 6.70 10.28
N ASN A 37 -22.07 5.66 9.62
CA ASN A 37 -22.11 4.31 10.19
C ASN A 37 -20.78 3.58 9.90
N THR A 38 -19.80 3.77 10.77
CA THR A 38 -18.47 3.15 10.66
C THR A 38 -18.51 1.62 10.59
N GLU A 39 -19.54 0.96 11.13
CA GLU A 39 -19.68 -0.50 10.99
C GLU A 39 -19.85 -0.92 9.52
N THR A 40 -20.60 -0.12 8.74
CA THR A 40 -20.80 -0.39 7.31
C THR A 40 -19.51 -0.18 6.53
N PHE A 41 -18.80 0.93 6.82
CA PHE A 41 -17.47 1.18 6.25
C PHE A 41 -16.50 0.03 6.51
N ILE A 42 -16.42 -0.45 7.75
CA ILE A 42 -15.54 -1.56 8.14
C ILE A 42 -15.89 -2.82 7.36
N LYS A 43 -17.18 -3.15 7.26
CA LYS A 43 -17.65 -4.32 6.52
C LYS A 43 -17.22 -4.25 5.05
N ASP A 44 -17.38 -3.09 4.42
CA ASP A 44 -17.02 -2.87 3.01
C ASP A 44 -15.50 -2.92 2.78
N VAL A 45 -14.71 -2.34 3.67
CA VAL A 45 -13.25 -2.42 3.63
C VAL A 45 -12.78 -3.86 3.81
N LYS A 46 -13.36 -4.59 4.76
CA LYS A 46 -13.05 -6.00 5.01
C LYS A 46 -13.32 -6.87 3.79
N VAL A 47 -14.50 -6.74 3.19
CA VAL A 47 -14.85 -7.47 1.96
C VAL A 47 -13.89 -7.12 0.83
N TYR A 48 -13.61 -5.83 0.64
CA TYR A 48 -12.67 -5.38 -0.39
C TYR A 48 -11.27 -5.98 -0.22
N LEU A 49 -10.72 -5.94 1.00
CA LEU A 49 -9.38 -6.45 1.29
C LEU A 49 -9.29 -7.97 1.11
N GLN A 50 -10.30 -8.72 1.56
CA GLN A 50 -10.35 -10.17 1.39
C GLN A 50 -10.44 -10.59 -0.08
N GLN A 51 -11.19 -9.85 -0.89
CA GLN A 51 -11.33 -10.13 -2.32
C GLN A 51 -10.06 -9.77 -3.11
N ASN A 52 -9.44 -8.63 -2.81
CA ASN A 52 -8.33 -8.10 -3.61
C ASN A 52 -6.95 -8.54 -3.12
N TYR A 53 -6.80 -8.86 -1.83
CA TYR A 53 -5.51 -9.19 -1.21
C TYR A 53 -5.61 -10.46 -0.36
N PRO A 54 -6.04 -11.60 -0.93
CA PRO A 54 -6.44 -12.80 -0.18
C PRO A 54 -5.29 -13.49 0.57
N LYS A 55 -4.02 -13.21 0.25
CA LYS A 55 -2.87 -13.81 0.96
C LYS A 55 -2.48 -13.07 2.24
N ILE A 56 -3.02 -11.86 2.45
CA ILE A 56 -2.66 -11.04 3.61
C ILE A 56 -3.75 -11.15 4.66
N GLN A 57 -3.35 -11.50 5.87
CA GLN A 57 -4.25 -11.56 7.02
C GLN A 57 -4.28 -10.19 7.71
N PHE A 58 -5.35 -9.44 7.46
CA PHE A 58 -5.56 -8.14 8.10
C PHE A 58 -6.19 -8.32 9.48
N ASP A 59 -5.57 -7.69 10.48
CA ASP A 59 -6.09 -7.58 11.83
C ASP A 59 -7.00 -6.35 11.96
N PHE A 60 -8.29 -6.63 12.19
CA PHE A 60 -9.31 -5.61 12.44
C PHE A 60 -9.52 -5.32 13.93
N SER A 61 -8.69 -5.85 14.84
CA SER A 61 -8.72 -5.46 16.26
C SER A 61 -8.40 -3.97 16.47
N VAL A 62 -7.74 -3.35 15.49
CA VAL A 62 -7.44 -1.91 15.40
C VAL A 62 -8.67 -1.02 15.62
N LEU A 63 -9.86 -1.51 15.25
CA LEU A 63 -11.13 -0.81 15.47
C LEU A 63 -11.34 -0.44 16.93
N ASN A 64 -10.90 -1.31 17.85
CA ASN A 64 -11.04 -1.10 19.28
C ASN A 64 -10.09 0.00 19.79
N LYS A 65 -8.94 0.21 19.13
CA LYS A 65 -7.94 1.23 19.52
C LYS A 65 -8.45 2.66 19.30
N HIS A 66 -9.38 2.86 18.36
CA HIS A 66 -9.86 4.18 17.95
C HIS A 66 -11.34 4.44 18.34
N GLN A 67 -11.91 3.64 19.24
CA GLN A 67 -13.31 3.82 19.69
C GLN A 67 -13.57 5.16 20.39
N ASN A 68 -12.55 5.72 21.03
CA ASN A 68 -12.65 6.99 21.77
C ASN A 68 -12.58 8.23 20.88
N GLU A 69 -12.27 8.07 19.58
CA GLU A 69 -12.22 9.21 18.66
C GLU A 69 -13.64 9.66 18.31
N LYS A 70 -13.91 10.95 18.53
CA LYS A 70 -15.25 11.53 18.33
C LYS A 70 -15.53 11.82 16.87
N ASP A 71 -14.50 12.12 16.10
CA ASP A 71 -14.60 12.35 14.66
C ASP A 71 -14.58 11.02 13.90
N VAL A 72 -15.72 10.68 13.31
CA VAL A 72 -15.91 9.47 12.51
C VAL A 72 -14.93 9.41 11.34
N LYS A 73 -14.72 10.52 10.63
CA LYS A 73 -13.83 10.57 9.46
C LYS A 73 -12.38 10.36 9.88
N LEU A 74 -11.95 11.02 10.95
CA LEU A 74 -10.61 10.85 11.48
C LEU A 74 -10.39 9.40 11.92
N ARG A 75 -11.37 8.80 12.61
CA ARG A 75 -11.33 7.39 13.01
C ARG A 75 -11.16 6.45 11.81
N GLU A 76 -11.93 6.66 10.75
CA GLU A 76 -11.87 5.84 9.53
C GLU A 76 -10.54 6.00 8.79
N LEU A 77 -9.98 7.21 8.73
CA LEU A 77 -8.65 7.47 8.18
C LEU A 77 -7.55 6.74 8.98
N MET A 78 -7.59 6.81 10.32
CA MET A 78 -6.62 6.11 11.18
C MET A 78 -6.68 4.59 10.97
N ILE A 79 -7.89 4.03 10.83
CA ILE A 79 -8.07 2.60 10.51
C ILE A 79 -7.42 2.26 9.17
N VAL A 80 -7.64 3.08 8.14
CA VAL A 80 -7.08 2.88 6.79
C VAL A 80 -5.56 2.95 6.78
N GLU A 81 -4.97 3.91 7.48
CA GLU A 81 -3.51 4.02 7.61
C GLU A 81 -2.90 2.78 8.26
N GLU A 82 -3.53 2.26 9.31
CA GLU A 82 -3.08 1.05 9.99
C GLU A 82 -3.23 -0.20 9.11
N LEU A 83 -4.31 -0.33 8.35
CA LEU A 83 -4.47 -1.42 7.38
C LEU A 83 -3.41 -1.34 6.26
N ALA A 84 -3.07 -0.14 5.79
CA ALA A 84 -1.99 0.06 4.83
C ALA A 84 -0.61 -0.30 5.42
N ARG A 85 -0.38 -0.01 6.70
CA ARG A 85 0.80 -0.48 7.44
C ARG A 85 0.86 -1.99 7.53
N GLN A 86 -0.22 -2.66 7.92
CA GLN A 86 -0.27 -4.12 7.94
C GLN A 86 0.04 -4.72 6.57
N PHE A 87 -0.50 -4.13 5.50
CA PHE A 87 -0.17 -4.54 4.13
C PHE A 87 1.32 -4.37 3.81
N ALA A 88 1.94 -3.28 4.26
CA ALA A 88 3.34 -2.97 3.97
C ALA A 88 4.32 -3.82 4.80
N TYR A 89 4.03 -4.02 6.08
CA TYR A 89 4.85 -4.78 7.02
C TYR A 89 4.58 -6.29 7.01
N PHE A 90 3.62 -6.77 6.22
CA PHE A 90 3.43 -8.20 6.01
C PHE A 90 4.72 -8.85 5.53
N GLU A 91 5.24 -9.77 6.36
CA GLU A 91 6.49 -10.48 6.15
C GLU A 91 6.42 -11.29 4.86
N TYR A 92 7.42 -11.08 4.00
CA TYR A 92 7.48 -11.72 2.70
C TYR A 92 8.93 -11.90 2.29
N GLU A 93 9.30 -13.14 2.04
CA GLU A 93 10.60 -13.50 1.52
C GLU A 93 10.49 -13.96 0.06
N LEU A 94 11.52 -13.61 -0.71
CA LEU A 94 11.61 -13.99 -2.11
C LEU A 94 12.18 -15.41 -2.20
N HIS A 95 11.31 -16.38 -2.50
CA HIS A 95 11.71 -17.77 -2.72
C HIS A 95 11.68 -18.15 -4.19
N THR A 96 12.45 -19.17 -4.55
CA THR A 96 12.33 -19.81 -5.86
C THR A 96 10.95 -20.42 -6.01
N GLN A 97 10.42 -20.32 -7.22
CA GLN A 97 9.07 -20.70 -7.58
C GLN A 97 9.05 -22.14 -8.10
N LYS A 98 7.84 -22.68 -8.26
CA LYS A 98 7.66 -24.01 -8.83
C LYS A 98 8.19 -24.06 -10.26
N ASP A 99 8.75 -25.22 -10.60
CA ASP A 99 9.21 -25.51 -11.95
C ASP A 99 8.05 -25.41 -12.95
N THR A 100 8.40 -25.03 -14.17
CA THR A 100 7.48 -24.93 -15.30
C THR A 100 7.67 -26.16 -16.18
N SER A 101 6.57 -26.65 -16.75
CA SER A 101 6.64 -27.81 -17.62
C SER A 101 7.46 -27.48 -18.89
N LYS A 102 8.21 -28.45 -19.39
CA LYS A 102 9.17 -28.29 -20.50
C LYS A 102 8.52 -27.81 -21.80
N ASP A 103 7.22 -28.01 -21.97
CA ASP A 103 6.42 -27.47 -23.08
C ASP A 103 6.30 -25.95 -23.05
N MET A 104 6.51 -25.31 -21.90
CA MET A 104 6.55 -23.85 -21.79
C MET A 104 7.92 -23.24 -22.16
N HIS A 105 8.94 -24.07 -22.36
CA HIS A 105 10.27 -23.62 -22.75
C HIS A 105 10.34 -23.42 -24.27
N TRP A 106 10.98 -22.34 -24.71
CA TRP A 106 11.20 -22.04 -26.13
C TRP A 106 12.62 -22.42 -26.56
N SER A 107 12.84 -22.44 -27.87
CA SER A 107 14.17 -22.60 -28.46
C SER A 107 15.12 -21.51 -27.95
N GLY A 108 16.21 -21.92 -27.29
CA GLY A 108 17.18 -20.99 -26.70
C GLY A 108 16.97 -20.69 -25.21
N TYR A 109 15.92 -21.22 -24.57
CA TYR A 109 15.63 -20.96 -23.15
C TYR A 109 16.83 -21.27 -22.26
N GLU A 110 17.39 -22.48 -22.37
CA GLU A 110 18.50 -22.98 -21.56
C GLU A 110 19.76 -22.13 -21.74
N GLN A 111 20.10 -21.79 -22.98
CA GLN A 111 21.28 -20.97 -23.28
C GLN A 111 21.16 -19.55 -22.72
N ASN A 112 19.96 -18.97 -22.78
CA ASN A 112 19.67 -17.63 -22.27
C ASN A 112 19.41 -17.60 -20.75
N SER A 113 19.23 -18.76 -20.13
CA SER A 113 19.06 -18.91 -18.69
C SER A 113 20.38 -18.76 -17.92
N ILE A 114 21.50 -19.04 -18.59
CA ILE A 114 22.85 -18.93 -18.03
C ILE A 114 23.23 -17.46 -17.89
N LEU A 115 23.82 -17.12 -16.74
CA LEU A 115 24.30 -15.77 -16.46
C LEU A 115 25.44 -15.39 -17.43
N GLN A 116 25.22 -14.38 -18.27
CA GLN A 116 26.28 -13.79 -19.08
C GLN A 116 27.11 -12.81 -18.24
N LYS A 117 28.41 -12.66 -18.56
CA LYS A 117 29.38 -11.85 -17.79
C LYS A 117 28.94 -10.41 -17.51
N ASP A 118 28.03 -9.86 -18.32
CA ASP A 118 27.60 -8.47 -18.24
C ASP A 118 26.39 -8.22 -17.30
N ASN A 119 25.83 -9.24 -16.65
CA ASN A 119 24.60 -9.14 -15.82
C ASN A 119 23.41 -8.47 -16.54
N LYS A 120 23.41 -8.48 -17.87
CA LYS A 120 22.32 -7.93 -18.69
C LYS A 120 21.15 -8.90 -18.68
N LEU A 121 19.93 -8.34 -18.72
CA LEU A 121 18.73 -9.14 -18.93
C LEU A 121 18.80 -9.84 -20.30
N PRO A 122 18.32 -11.09 -20.39
CA PRO A 122 18.34 -11.81 -21.65
C PRO A 122 17.34 -11.20 -22.65
N PRO A 123 17.55 -11.39 -23.96
CA PRO A 123 16.69 -10.79 -25.00
C PRO A 123 15.23 -11.29 -24.93
N ASP A 124 15.02 -12.46 -24.34
CA ASP A 124 13.71 -13.10 -24.14
C ASP A 124 13.05 -12.72 -22.80
N TRP A 125 13.50 -11.66 -22.13
CA TRP A 125 12.97 -11.24 -20.82
C TRP A 125 11.45 -10.98 -20.82
N ALA A 126 10.91 -10.37 -21.88
CA ALA A 126 9.48 -10.14 -22.00
C ALA A 126 8.68 -11.45 -22.06
N GLN A 127 9.23 -12.45 -22.77
CA GLN A 127 8.65 -13.78 -22.85
C GLN A 127 8.73 -14.49 -21.50
N ARG A 128 9.87 -14.43 -20.81
CA ARG A 128 10.04 -14.96 -19.43
C ARG A 128 9.01 -14.38 -18.46
N LYS A 129 8.82 -13.06 -18.46
CA LYS A 129 7.78 -12.38 -17.66
C LYS A 129 6.39 -12.93 -18.00
N SER A 130 6.07 -13.13 -19.28
CA SER A 130 4.77 -13.65 -19.71
C SER A 130 4.51 -15.08 -19.24
N VAL A 131 5.52 -15.96 -19.30
CA VAL A 131 5.42 -17.36 -18.86
C VAL A 131 5.29 -17.44 -17.35
N ALA A 132 6.10 -16.67 -16.60
CA ALA A 132 5.99 -16.58 -15.15
C ALA A 132 4.63 -16.04 -14.71
N TRP A 133 4.08 -15.04 -15.42
CA TRP A 133 2.73 -14.53 -15.17
C TRP A 133 1.66 -15.59 -15.42
N LYS A 134 1.77 -16.39 -16.49
CA LYS A 134 0.86 -17.51 -16.76
C LYS A 134 0.95 -18.60 -15.69
N ARG A 135 2.17 -18.97 -15.26
CA ARG A 135 2.41 -19.94 -14.17
C ARG A 135 1.66 -19.54 -12.90
N ASP A 136 1.69 -18.25 -12.55
CA ASP A 136 1.09 -17.73 -11.34
C ASP A 136 -0.40 -17.35 -11.52
N ASN A 137 -1.02 -17.75 -12.63
CA ASN A 137 -2.41 -17.41 -13.01
C ASN A 137 -2.71 -15.90 -12.96
N GLY A 138 -1.70 -15.09 -13.27
CA GLY A 138 -1.75 -13.63 -13.23
C GLY A 138 -1.95 -13.05 -11.82
N LYS A 139 -1.62 -13.79 -10.76
CA LYS A 139 -1.74 -13.33 -9.38
C LYS A 139 -0.41 -12.87 -8.82
N CYS A 140 -0.45 -11.82 -8.00
CA CYS A 140 0.71 -11.39 -7.21
C CYS A 140 1.18 -12.50 -6.28
N ASN A 141 2.47 -12.81 -6.30
CA ASN A 141 3.04 -13.83 -5.43
C ASN A 141 2.88 -13.47 -3.94
N ARG A 142 3.11 -12.20 -3.58
CA ARG A 142 2.99 -11.70 -2.19
C ARG A 142 1.55 -11.60 -1.70
N CYS A 143 0.71 -10.81 -2.37
CA CYS A 143 -0.62 -10.46 -1.84
C CYS A 143 -1.80 -11.21 -2.50
N GLY A 144 -1.57 -11.92 -3.61
CA GLY A 144 -2.61 -12.68 -4.32
C GLY A 144 -3.53 -11.86 -5.22
N THR A 145 -3.35 -10.55 -5.31
CA THR A 145 -4.13 -9.67 -6.20
C THR A 145 -4.02 -10.12 -7.66
N GLN A 146 -5.13 -10.07 -8.39
CA GLN A 146 -5.14 -10.30 -9.84
C GLN A 146 -4.47 -9.12 -10.57
N ILE A 147 -3.56 -9.40 -11.49
CA ILE A 147 -2.75 -8.42 -12.20
C ILE A 147 -2.86 -8.66 -13.70
N SER A 148 -2.97 -7.58 -14.47
CA SER A 148 -2.73 -7.64 -15.91
C SER A 148 -1.24 -7.88 -16.21
N LEU A 149 -0.92 -8.45 -17.38
CA LEU A 149 0.48 -8.66 -17.78
C LEU A 149 1.29 -7.34 -17.88
N PRO A 150 0.75 -6.23 -18.41
CA PRO A 150 1.44 -4.94 -18.41
C PRO A 150 1.83 -4.47 -17.00
N ASP A 151 0.91 -4.57 -16.04
CA ASP A 151 1.10 -4.07 -14.66
C ASP A 151 1.93 -5.02 -13.77
N ALA A 152 2.24 -6.22 -14.26
CA ALA A 152 3.04 -7.20 -13.55
C ALA A 152 4.51 -6.77 -13.47
N ASN A 153 5.08 -6.86 -12.27
CA ASN A 153 6.49 -6.63 -12.04
C ASN A 153 7.19 -7.98 -11.88
N ALA A 154 8.24 -8.22 -12.66
CA ALA A 154 9.09 -9.39 -12.55
C ALA A 154 10.32 -9.04 -11.69
N LEU A 155 10.54 -9.83 -10.64
CA LEU A 155 11.67 -9.74 -9.72
C LEU A 155 12.40 -11.08 -9.69
N PHE A 156 13.68 -11.04 -9.33
CA PHE A 156 14.44 -12.27 -9.09
C PHE A 156 14.28 -12.73 -7.64
N ALA A 157 14.01 -14.02 -7.45
CA ALA A 157 13.97 -14.64 -6.14
C ALA A 157 15.37 -14.60 -5.49
N LYS A 158 16.37 -15.03 -6.25
CA LYS A 158 17.79 -14.98 -5.93
C LYS A 158 18.50 -14.00 -6.86
N GLN A 159 19.23 -13.05 -6.29
CA GLN A 159 19.97 -12.06 -7.08
C GLN A 159 21.14 -12.71 -7.82
N MET A 160 21.58 -12.07 -8.92
CA MET A 160 22.70 -12.56 -9.75
C MET A 160 23.99 -12.70 -8.95
N ARG A 161 24.27 -11.73 -8.06
CA ARG A 161 25.43 -11.75 -7.15
C ARG A 161 25.45 -12.95 -6.19
N ASP A 162 24.27 -13.50 -5.91
CA ASP A 162 24.08 -14.65 -5.01
C ASP A 162 23.99 -15.97 -5.80
N GLY A 163 24.32 -15.96 -7.10
CA GLY A 163 24.26 -17.12 -7.99
C GLY A 163 22.87 -17.41 -8.56
N GLY A 164 21.98 -16.42 -8.62
CA GLY A 164 20.69 -16.53 -9.32
C GLY A 164 20.84 -16.40 -10.83
N GLY A 165 20.20 -17.30 -11.59
CA GLY A 165 20.13 -17.26 -13.06
C GLY A 165 18.83 -16.65 -13.59
N PHE A 166 18.58 -16.78 -14.89
CA PHE A 166 17.35 -16.26 -15.52
C PHE A 166 16.23 -17.30 -15.64
N ASN A 167 16.38 -18.46 -15.00
CA ASN A 167 15.39 -19.53 -15.04
C ASN A 167 14.02 -19.06 -14.55
N LEU A 168 12.94 -19.68 -15.04
CA LEU A 168 11.57 -19.32 -14.69
C LEU A 168 11.31 -19.48 -13.18
N GLU A 169 11.91 -20.47 -12.53
CA GLU A 169 11.86 -20.68 -11.08
C GLU A 169 12.43 -19.49 -10.31
N ASN A 170 13.38 -18.76 -10.88
CA ASN A 170 13.96 -17.58 -10.25
C ASN A 170 13.13 -16.32 -10.45
N ILE A 171 12.06 -16.36 -11.25
CA ILE A 171 11.25 -15.18 -11.58
C ILE A 171 9.97 -15.17 -10.74
N VAL A 172 9.80 -14.09 -9.98
CA VAL A 172 8.63 -13.83 -9.12
C VAL A 172 7.81 -12.70 -9.70
N ILE A 173 6.50 -12.92 -9.82
CA ILE A 173 5.55 -11.91 -10.32
C ILE A 173 4.86 -11.20 -9.16
N LEU A 174 4.96 -9.87 -9.13
CA LEU A 174 4.33 -9.02 -8.12
C LEU A 174 3.49 -7.91 -8.74
N CYS A 175 2.52 -7.42 -7.96
CA CYS A 175 1.81 -6.18 -8.30
C CYS A 175 2.70 -4.96 -8.03
N ASN A 176 2.28 -3.80 -8.55
CA ASN A 176 3.01 -2.54 -8.36
C ASN A 176 3.25 -2.23 -6.87
N ASP A 177 2.23 -2.34 -6.03
CA ASP A 177 2.31 -2.04 -4.59
C ASP A 177 3.34 -2.93 -3.89
N CYS A 178 3.29 -4.25 -4.13
CA CYS A 178 4.24 -5.20 -3.54
C CYS A 178 5.67 -5.00 -4.07
N SER A 179 5.82 -4.69 -5.37
CA SER A 179 7.12 -4.38 -5.94
C SER A 179 7.73 -3.12 -5.33
N LYS A 180 6.92 -2.08 -5.07
CA LYS A 180 7.37 -0.84 -4.41
C LYS A 180 7.84 -1.13 -2.98
N ILE A 181 7.07 -1.91 -2.22
CA ILE A 181 7.40 -2.29 -0.83
C ILE A 181 8.74 -3.01 -0.76
N ILE A 182 8.93 -4.05 -1.58
CA ILE A 182 10.14 -4.87 -1.53
C ILE A 182 11.40 -4.10 -1.95
N LYS A 183 11.26 -3.17 -2.91
CA LYS A 183 12.37 -2.34 -3.38
C LYS A 183 12.66 -1.13 -2.49
N SER A 184 11.84 -0.90 -1.46
CA SER A 184 11.92 0.32 -0.68
C SER A 184 13.04 0.29 0.35
N SER A 185 13.75 1.42 0.48
CA SER A 185 14.65 1.70 1.60
C SER A 185 13.95 2.39 2.77
N ASN A 186 12.78 3.00 2.54
CA ASN A 186 11.99 3.70 3.55
C ASN A 186 10.50 3.34 3.42
N LEU A 187 10.08 2.38 4.25
CA LEU A 187 8.75 1.81 4.19
C LEU A 187 7.66 2.82 4.60
N GLU A 188 7.89 3.63 5.64
CA GLU A 188 6.94 4.65 6.10
C GLU A 188 6.61 5.68 5.02
N LYS A 189 7.62 6.14 4.26
CA LYS A 189 7.37 7.01 3.11
C LYS A 189 6.60 6.26 2.01
N THR A 190 7.00 5.03 1.74
CA THR A 190 6.40 4.22 0.66
C THR A 190 4.94 3.94 0.90
N ILE A 191 4.53 3.70 2.15
CA ILE A 191 3.13 3.47 2.54
C ILE A 191 2.23 4.62 2.07
N LYS A 192 2.69 5.87 2.21
CA LYS A 192 1.95 7.07 1.80
C LYS A 192 1.76 7.17 0.28
N ASP A 193 2.67 6.56 -0.49
CA ASP A 193 2.68 6.57 -1.95
C ASP A 193 2.09 5.27 -2.55
N LEU A 194 1.43 4.44 -1.73
CA LEU A 194 0.80 3.20 -2.18
C LEU A 194 -0.58 3.47 -2.81
N PRO A 195 -0.82 3.02 -4.05
CA PRO A 195 -2.15 3.00 -4.66
C PRO A 195 -3.24 2.32 -3.80
N LEU A 196 -2.87 1.34 -2.96
CA LEU A 196 -3.77 0.75 -1.97
C LEU A 196 -4.34 1.81 -1.02
N LEU A 197 -3.49 2.67 -0.46
CA LEU A 197 -3.88 3.69 0.50
C LEU A 197 -4.89 4.65 -0.13
N ASP A 198 -4.60 5.15 -1.33
CA ASP A 198 -5.51 6.03 -2.08
C ASP A 198 -6.88 5.38 -2.31
N LYS A 199 -6.90 4.08 -2.65
CA LYS A 199 -8.16 3.34 -2.86
C LYS A 199 -8.97 3.20 -1.57
N LEU A 200 -8.30 3.00 -0.43
CA LEU A 200 -8.96 2.90 0.87
C LEU A 200 -9.45 4.27 1.36
N ILE A 201 -8.68 5.34 1.17
CA ILE A 201 -9.10 6.71 1.50
C ILE A 201 -10.33 7.11 0.69
N LYS A 202 -10.38 6.79 -0.61
CA LYS A 202 -11.58 7.03 -1.44
C LYS A 202 -12.83 6.32 -0.92
N LYS A 203 -12.68 5.19 -0.23
CA LYS A 203 -13.80 4.52 0.43
C LYS A 203 -14.28 5.30 1.65
N VAL A 204 -13.41 6.00 2.37
CA VAL A 204 -13.79 6.89 3.48
C VAL A 204 -14.63 8.07 2.95
N ASP A 205 -14.22 8.71 1.85
CA ASP A 205 -14.94 9.89 1.34
C ASP A 205 -16.35 9.58 0.82
N ASN A 206 -16.61 8.33 0.41
CA ASN A 206 -17.90 7.85 -0.08
C ASN A 206 -18.93 7.56 1.04
N PHE A 207 -18.55 7.65 2.32
CA PHE A 207 -19.42 7.49 3.50
C PHE A 207 -19.46 8.78 4.33
#